data_AF-A0A955LDH8-F1
#
_entry.id   AF-A0A955LDH8-F1
#
_cell.length_a   1.000
_cell.length_b   1.000
_cell.length_c   1.000
_cell.angle_alpha   90.00
_cell.angle_beta   90.00
_cell.angle_gamma   90.00
#
_symmetry.space_group_name_H-M   'P 1'
#
loop_
_entity.id
_entity.type
_entity.pdbx_description
1 polymer ?
#
loop_
_entity_poly.entity_id
_entity_poly.type
_entity_poly.pdbx_seq_one_letter_code
_entity_poly.pdbx_strand_id
1 'polypeptide(L)'
;MNQKINPWIPALLNFFLLGAGYIYNRKRTSFGVSLTLVALFATFVEFSIWQNAPKIFPLAFADFFLLALVLAADGFIEARELNKSQLDSSHNS
;
A
#
# COMPACT_ATOMS: atom_id res chain seq x y z
N MET A 1 -6.97 -4.27 -23.12
CA MET A 1 -5.66 -3.60 -23.04
C MET A 1 -4.85 -4.24 -21.92
N ASN A 2 -3.93 -5.16 -22.24
CA ASN A 2 -2.93 -5.63 -21.28
C ASN A 2 -1.85 -4.54 -21.16
N GLN A 3 -2.06 -3.57 -20.27
CA GLN A 3 -1.02 -2.61 -19.94
C GLN A 3 -0.12 -3.21 -18.86
N LYS A 4 1.18 -3.20 -19.13
CA LYS A 4 2.22 -3.60 -18.19
C LYS A 4 2.19 -2.63 -17.01
N ILE A 5 1.98 -3.15 -15.81
CA ILE A 5 1.90 -2.38 -14.56
C ILE A 5 3.33 -2.01 -14.16
N ASN A 6 3.66 -0.73 -13.97
CA ASN A 6 4.97 -0.36 -13.42
C ASN A 6 4.98 -0.67 -11.91
N PRO A 7 5.80 -1.62 -11.41
CA PRO A 7 5.74 -2.05 -10.01
C PRO A 7 6.09 -0.97 -8.98
N TRP A 8 6.83 0.06 -9.40
CA TRP A 8 7.19 1.18 -8.53
C TRP A 8 6.01 2.09 -8.19
N ILE A 9 5.02 2.18 -9.08
CA ILE A 9 3.82 3.02 -8.87
C ILE A 9 2.99 2.54 -7.67
N PRO A 10 2.56 1.26 -7.58
CA PRO A 10 1.80 0.78 -6.43
C PRO A 10 2.62 0.78 -5.14
N ALA A 11 3.95 0.61 -5.22
CA ALA A 11 4.83 0.73 -4.07
C ALA A 11 4.83 2.16 -3.50
N LEU A 12 5.04 3.15 -4.36
CA LEU A 12 5.05 4.56 -3.97
C LEU A 12 3.67 5.00 -3.47
N LEU A 13 2.60 4.55 -4.13
CA LEU A 13 1.22 4.78 -3.70
C LEU A 13 0.97 4.23 -2.30
N ASN A 14 1.34 2.98 -2.02
CA ASN A 14 1.15 2.38 -0.69
C ASN A 14 2.01 3.03 0.40
N PHE A 15 3.17 3.59 0.04
CA PHE A 15 4.04 4.29 1.00
C PHE A 15 3.43 5.62 1.46
N PHE A 16 2.83 6.40 0.54
CA PHE A 16 2.20 7.68 0.89
C PHE A 16 0.73 7.54 1.32
N LEU A 17 0.03 6.54 0.78
CA LEU A 17 -1.40 6.34 0.95
C LEU A 17 -1.65 4.83 1.03
N LEU A 18 -1.60 4.30 2.25
CA LEU A 18 -1.86 2.89 2.51
C LEU A 18 -3.14 2.45 1.78
N GLY A 19 -3.01 1.41 0.96
CA GLY A 19 -4.13 0.85 0.22
C GLY A 19 -4.20 1.27 -1.24
N ALA A 20 -3.70 2.45 -1.61
CA ALA A 20 -3.84 2.99 -2.96
C ALA A 20 -3.09 2.16 -4.03
N GLY A 21 -1.99 1.51 -3.67
CA GLY A 21 -1.26 0.60 -4.56
C GLY A 21 -2.06 -0.64 -4.93
N TYR A 22 -2.83 -1.19 -3.99
CA TYR A 22 -3.70 -2.35 -4.27
C TYR A 22 -4.89 -1.99 -5.14
N ILE A 23 -5.42 -0.77 -4.99
CA ILE A 23 -6.48 -0.24 -5.86
C ILE A 23 -5.94 -0.06 -7.28
N TYR A 24 -4.71 0.46 -7.42
CA TYR A 24 -4.03 0.60 -8.72
C TYR A 24 -3.83 -0.75 -9.42
N ASN A 25 -3.39 -1.77 -8.67
CA ASN A 25 -3.19 -3.12 -9.20
C ASN A 25 -4.52 -3.84 -9.57
N ARG A 26 -5.66 -3.37 -9.04
CA ARG A 26 -7.02 -3.93 -9.26
C ARG A 26 -7.23 -5.39 -8.84
N LYS A 27 -6.20 -6.09 -8.33
CA LYS A 27 -6.28 -7.48 -7.86
C LYS A 27 -7.00 -7.58 -6.51
N ARG A 28 -6.67 -6.69 -5.56
CA ARG A 28 -7.20 -6.68 -4.18
C ARG A 28 -7.79 -5.32 -3.79
N THR A 29 -8.68 -4.78 -4.62
CA THR A 29 -9.25 -3.43 -4.43
C THR A 29 -9.96 -3.26 -3.08
N SER A 30 -10.74 -4.24 -2.63
CA SER A 30 -11.44 -4.18 -1.33
C SER A 30 -10.48 -4.09 -0.14
N PHE A 31 -9.38 -4.85 -0.19
CA PHE A 31 -8.30 -4.77 0.79
C PHE A 31 -7.63 -3.39 0.76
N GLY A 32 -7.36 -2.86 -0.43
CA GLY A 32 -6.85 -1.51 -0.61
C GLY A 32 -7.75 -0.45 0.02
N VAL A 33 -9.05 -0.47 -0.26
CA VAL A 33 -10.01 0.48 0.34
C VAL A 33 -10.04 0.36 1.87
N SER A 34 -10.02 -0.87 2.39
CA SER A 34 -10.00 -1.11 3.84
C SER A 34 -8.74 -0.55 4.49
N LEU A 35 -7.57 -0.73 3.87
CA LEU A 35 -6.31 -0.15 4.34
C LEU A 35 -6.32 1.38 4.33
N THR A 36 -6.93 2.00 3.32
CA THR A 36 -7.09 3.46 3.27
C THR A 36 -7.97 3.96 4.41
N LEU A 37 -9.06 3.25 4.74
CA LEU A 37 -9.87 3.58 5.92
C LEU A 37 -9.07 3.44 7.21
N VAL A 38 -8.32 2.34 7.37
CA VAL A 38 -7.44 2.14 8.54
C VAL A 38 -6.42 3.27 8.66
N ALA A 39 -5.83 3.72 7.55
CA ALA A 39 -4.89 4.84 7.56
C ALA A 39 -5.51 6.14 8.05
N LEU A 40 -6.74 6.46 7.62
CA LEU A 40 -7.47 7.64 8.11
C LEU A 40 -7.73 7.57 9.63
N PHE A 41 -8.16 6.40 10.13
CA PHE A 41 -8.33 6.20 11.57
C PHE A 41 -6.99 6.27 12.32
N ALA A 42 -5.92 5.72 11.76
CA ALA A 42 -4.59 5.79 12.34
C ALA A 42 -4.10 7.24 12.44
N THR A 43 -4.27 8.07 11.40
CA THR A 43 -3.96 9.51 11.47
C THR A 43 -4.70 10.22 12.59
N PHE A 44 -5.98 9.87 12.83
CA PHE A 44 -6.75 10.45 13.93
C PHE A 44 -6.18 10.05 15.30
N VAL A 45 -5.81 8.77 15.47
CA VAL A 45 -5.16 8.28 16.69
C VAL A 45 -3.79 8.92 16.90
N GLU A 46 -2.99 9.04 15.83
CA GLU A 46 -1.66 9.62 15.86
C GLU A 46 -1.70 11.10 16.26
N PHE A 47 -2.68 11.85 15.76
CA PHE A 47 -2.92 13.23 16.15
C PHE A 47 -3.32 13.35 17.63
N SER A 48 -4.14 12.43 18.14
CA SER A 48 -4.49 12.37 19.57
C SER A 48 -3.26 12.07 20.44
N ILE A 49 -2.38 11.15 20.00
CA ILE A 49 -1.12 10.83 20.68
C ILE A 49 -0.19 12.04 20.69
N TRP A 50 -0.08 12.74 19.56
CA TRP A 50 0.74 13.95 19.48
C TRP A 50 0.33 15.02 20.51
N GLN A 51 -0.98 15.22 20.71
CA GLN A 51 -1.49 16.21 21.66
C GLN A 51 -1.38 15.76 23.13
N ASN A 52 -1.68 14.50 23.43
CA ASN A 52 -1.83 14.03 24.82
C ASN A 52 -0.59 13.32 25.36
N ALA A 53 0.25 12.76 24.49
CA ALA A 53 1.42 11.96 24.85
C ALA A 53 2.58 12.14 23.84
N PRO A 54 3.12 13.35 23.65
CA PRO A 54 4.11 13.65 22.60
C PRO A 54 5.41 12.83 22.71
N LYS A 55 5.73 12.31 23.90
CA LYS A 55 6.93 11.47 24.11
C LYS A 55 6.86 10.10 23.41
N ILE A 56 5.66 9.57 23.20
CA ILE A 56 5.46 8.27 22.51
C ILE A 56 5.14 8.44 21.02
N PHE A 57 4.89 9.67 20.57
CA PHE A 57 4.61 9.97 19.16
C PHE A 57 5.70 9.44 18.20
N PRO A 58 7.01 9.57 18.47
CA PRO A 58 8.03 9.02 17.58
C PRO A 58 7.93 7.50 17.39
N LEU A 59 7.47 6.77 18.43
CA LEU A 59 7.27 5.33 18.36
C LEU A 59 6.03 5.00 17.52
N ALA A 60 4.92 5.70 17.75
CA ALA A 60 3.69 5.52 16.96
C ALA A 60 3.93 5.81 15.47
N PHE A 61 4.69 6.87 15.16
CA PHE A 61 5.09 7.20 13.80
C PHE A 61 5.99 6.12 13.20
N ALA A 62 6.97 5.62 13.95
CA ALA A 62 7.86 4.56 13.48
C ALA A 62 7.10 3.27 13.16
N ASP A 63 6.14 2.88 13.98
CA ASP A 63 5.29 1.71 13.75
C ASP A 63 4.49 1.86 12.44
N PHE A 64 3.86 3.02 12.24
CA PHE A 64 3.11 3.31 11.01
C PHE A 64 4.01 3.38 9.77
N PHE A 65 5.20 3.97 9.91
CA PHE A 65 6.19 4.04 8.84
C PHE A 65 6.68 2.65 8.41
N LEU A 66 6.96 1.77 9.36
CA LEU A 66 7.32 0.38 9.09
C LEU A 66 6.19 -0.37 8.37
N LEU A 67 4.94 -0.18 8.81
CA LEU A 67 3.78 -0.75 8.14
C LEU A 67 3.67 -0.26 6.69
N ALA A 68 3.85 1.04 6.44
CA ALA A 68 3.83 1.62 5.10
C ALA A 68 4.92 1.02 4.20
N LEU A 69 6.13 0.81 4.72
CA LEU A 69 7.22 0.15 3.99
C LEU A 69 6.89 -1.30 3.61
N VAL A 70 6.34 -2.07 4.54
CA VAL A 70 5.95 -3.47 4.28
C VAL A 70 4.86 -3.54 3.20
N LEU A 71 3.84 -2.68 3.27
CA LEU A 71 2.77 -2.64 2.28
C LEU A 71 3.23 -2.11 0.93
N ALA A 72 4.21 -1.21 0.89
CA ALA A 72 4.85 -0.77 -0.35
C ALA A 72 5.58 -1.94 -1.05
N ALA A 73 6.33 -2.74 -0.28
CA ALA A 73 7.01 -3.92 -0.80
C ALA A 73 6.02 -4.98 -1.30
N ASP A 74 4.95 -5.25 -0.55
CA ASP A 74 3.92 -6.20 -0.97
C ASP A 74 3.19 -5.75 -2.25
N GLY A 75 2.85 -4.46 -2.35
CA GLY A 75 2.25 -3.87 -3.57
C GLY A 75 3.17 -3.95 -4.79
N PHE A 76 4.49 -3.81 -4.60
CA PHE A 76 5.50 -3.99 -5.63
C PHE A 76 5.56 -5.45 -6.13
N ILE A 77 5.61 -6.41 -5.19
CA ILE A 77 5.67 -7.84 -5.51
C ILE A 77 4.42 -8.25 -6.28
N GLU A 78 3.24 -7.85 -5.82
CA GLU A 78 1.97 -8.14 -6.49
C GLU A 78 1.96 -7.62 -7.94
N ALA A 79 2.46 -6.40 -8.18
CA ALA A 79 2.52 -5.84 -9.52
C ALA A 79 3.47 -6.61 -10.44
N ARG A 80 4.59 -7.12 -9.90
CA ARG A 80 5.50 -8.00 -10.66
C ARG A 80 4.87 -9.33 -11.01
N GLU A 81 4.13 -9.93 -10.08
CA GLU A 81 3.40 -11.18 -10.33
C GLU A 81 2.33 -10.99 -11.41
N LEU A 82 1.55 -9.92 -11.34
CA LEU A 82 0.53 -9.61 -12.35
C LEU A 82 1.13 -9.46 -13.75
N ASN A 83 2.25 -8.77 -13.88
CA ASN A 83 2.97 -8.65 -15.15
C ASN A 83 3.44 -10.01 -15.68
N LYS A 84 3.95 -10.88 -14.80
CA LYS A 84 4.39 -12.23 -15.19
C LYS A 84 3.22 -13.06 -15.69
N SER A 85 2.12 -13.10 -14.95
CA SER A 85 0.91 -13.83 -15.36
C SER A 85 0.34 -13.34 -16.69
N GLN A 86 0.40 -12.03 -16.96
CA GLN A 86 -0.01 -11.47 -18.25
C GLN A 86 0.88 -11.94 -19.41
N LEU A 87 2.20 -12.02 -19.22
CA LEU A 87 3.13 -12.54 -20.24
C LEU A 87 2.84 -14.01 -20.56
N ASP A 88 2.67 -14.84 -19.53
CA ASP A 88 2.39 -16.27 -19.70
C ASP A 88 1.07 -16.52 -20.45
N SER A 89 0.05 -15.68 -20.23
CA SER A 89 -1.22 -15.77 -20.95
C SER A 89 -1.13 -15.39 -22.43
N SER A 90 -0.18 -14.51 -22.81
CA SER A 90 0.00 -14.05 -24.19
C SER A 90 0.79 -15.03 -25.07
N HIS A 91 1.55 -15.95 -24.46
CA HIS A 91 2.29 -16.98 -25.19
C HIS A 91 1.46 -18.25 -25.47
N ASN A 92 0.33 -18.41 -24.76
CA ASN A 92 -0.56 -19.58 -24.88
C ASN A 92 -1.82 -19.29 -25.71
N SER A 93 -1.91 -18.13 -26.35
CA SER A 93 -3.04 -17.66 -27.18
C SER A 93 -2.58 -17.40 -28.62
#